data_AF-A7E3G3-F1
#
_entry.id   AF-A7E3G3-F1
#
_cell.length_a   1.000
_cell.length_b   1.000
_cell.length_c   1.000
_cell.angle_alpha   90.00
_cell.angle_beta   90.00
_cell.angle_gamma   90.00
#
_symmetry.space_group_name_H-M   'P 1'
#
loop_
_entity.id
_entity.type
_entity.pdbx_description
1 polymer ?
#
loop_
_entity_poly.entity_id
_entity_poly.type
_entity_poly.pdbx_seq_one_letter_code
_entity_poly.pdbx_strand_id
1 'polypeptide(L)'
;MIQASKYPNSKTKELFRKIAHIAYICGLPNFWIEELNLPKSFIRVYDKIVRIFNVATYFFLGIEIAAHFTQHHLTNKQKFDLLLYSISHPILNGYGVIVSRQVGNVKKVLLDLIVNLKVKYNDPVIEEAMIKISMTYSVSFITNCVLSMLTYTFDALLMVYKKGVTFNVIITAWPDVEDTTTEASIGRIGFHIFWWLFVTRPFAVYVLVINLTTCLSHQYMNLQSYFFHLEDIFKENLSQNEKEAKYEAEYKIGVMLHANTLRCTRRCHMVWNGVMSGQIIFNISLIVIIMAQMMPFLSAPVSSCGMLVTSQFRSVHRFYASRLATAMYCSGWQNCRGKSSVSIRNMVMNTIAVAQ
;
A
#
# COMPACT_ATOMS: atom_id res chain seq x y z
N MET A 1 -6.38 -15.46 -28.34
CA MET A 1 -7.56 -16.05 -27.68
C MET A 1 -7.76 -15.34 -26.35
N ILE A 2 -8.77 -14.48 -26.24
CA ILE A 2 -9.09 -13.76 -25.00
C ILE A 2 -9.83 -14.76 -24.12
N GLN A 3 -9.15 -15.29 -23.09
CA GLN A 3 -9.75 -16.20 -22.14
C GLN A 3 -10.83 -15.44 -21.37
N ALA A 4 -12.06 -15.95 -21.34
CA ALA A 4 -13.16 -15.34 -20.59
C ALA A 4 -12.76 -15.25 -19.11
N SER A 5 -12.86 -14.04 -18.57
CA SER A 5 -12.55 -13.73 -17.18
C SER A 5 -13.39 -14.60 -16.23
N LYS A 6 -12.76 -15.39 -15.36
CA LYS A 6 -13.43 -16.30 -14.40
C LYS A 6 -14.32 -15.56 -13.39
N TYR A 7 -14.09 -14.27 -13.20
CA TYR A 7 -14.78 -13.44 -12.21
C TYR A 7 -15.51 -12.26 -12.89
N PRO A 8 -16.61 -11.76 -12.30
CA PRO A 8 -17.30 -10.58 -12.83
C PRO A 8 -16.35 -9.38 -12.96
N ASN A 9 -16.55 -8.57 -14.00
CA ASN A 9 -15.75 -7.38 -14.24
C ASN A 9 -16.33 -6.20 -13.43
N SER A 10 -15.46 -5.49 -12.72
CA SER A 10 -15.78 -4.25 -12.00
C SER A 10 -14.70 -3.20 -12.26
N LYS A 11 -15.03 -1.91 -12.09
CA LYS A 11 -14.06 -0.82 -12.26
C LYS A 11 -12.89 -0.99 -11.27
N THR A 12 -13.18 -1.46 -10.06
CA THR A 12 -12.16 -1.81 -9.06
C THR A 12 -11.21 -2.89 -9.56
N LYS A 13 -11.75 -3.96 -10.17
CA LYS A 13 -10.93 -5.05 -10.72
C LYS A 13 -10.00 -4.56 -11.81
N GLU A 14 -10.46 -3.66 -12.68
CA GLU A 14 -9.62 -3.06 -13.70
C GLU A 14 -8.47 -2.23 -13.11
N LEU A 15 -8.76 -1.40 -12.11
CA LEU A 15 -7.74 -0.61 -11.40
C LEU A 15 -6.67 -1.52 -10.80
N PHE A 16 -7.05 -2.53 -10.03
CA PHE A 16 -6.08 -3.44 -9.40
C PHE A 16 -5.35 -4.33 -10.40
N ARG A 17 -5.95 -4.63 -11.57
CA ARG A 17 -5.24 -5.30 -12.67
C ARG A 17 -4.10 -4.42 -13.19
N LYS A 18 -4.35 -3.12 -13.39
CA LYS A 18 -3.32 -2.15 -13.81
C LYS A 18 -2.22 -2.03 -12.76
N ILE A 19 -2.58 -1.93 -11.48
CA ILE A 19 -1.62 -1.86 -10.37
C ILE A 19 -0.78 -3.13 -10.29
N ALA A 20 -1.39 -4.32 -10.41
CA ALA A 20 -0.66 -5.58 -10.40
C ALA A 20 0.32 -5.70 -11.58
N HIS A 21 -0.06 -5.19 -12.75
CA HIS A 21 0.80 -5.15 -13.92
C HIS A 21 1.99 -4.22 -13.70
N ILE A 22 1.75 -2.98 -13.23
CA ILE A 22 2.82 -2.02 -12.92
C ILE A 22 3.78 -2.60 -11.87
N ALA A 23 3.23 -3.19 -10.81
CA ALA A 23 4.02 -3.79 -9.75
C ALA A 23 4.88 -4.97 -10.25
N TYR A 24 4.35 -5.79 -11.16
CA TYR A 24 5.12 -6.84 -11.82
C TYR A 24 6.29 -6.25 -12.63
N ILE A 25 6.07 -5.17 -13.39
CA ILE A 25 7.11 -4.45 -14.15
C ILE A 25 8.14 -3.76 -13.24
N CYS A 26 7.75 -3.37 -12.02
CA CYS A 26 8.68 -2.91 -11.00
C CYS A 26 9.48 -4.06 -10.35
N GLY A 27 9.27 -5.31 -10.75
CA GLY A 27 10.03 -6.47 -10.28
C GLY A 27 9.46 -7.15 -9.03
N LEU A 28 8.20 -6.90 -8.68
CA LEU A 28 7.46 -7.72 -7.71
C LEU A 28 6.90 -8.98 -8.39
N PRO A 29 6.69 -10.07 -7.63
CA PRO A 29 6.09 -11.27 -8.19
C PRO A 29 4.63 -11.04 -8.61
N ASN A 30 4.14 -11.86 -9.54
CA ASN A 30 2.76 -11.81 -9.98
C ASN A 30 1.79 -12.19 -8.85
N PHE A 31 1.20 -11.17 -8.23
CA PHE A 31 0.14 -11.29 -7.23
C PHE A 31 -1.26 -11.11 -7.80
N TRP A 32 -1.43 -11.03 -9.13
CA TRP A 32 -2.76 -10.95 -9.74
C TRP A 32 -3.53 -12.28 -9.58
N ILE A 33 -4.85 -12.15 -9.44
CA ILE A 33 -5.78 -13.27 -9.21
C ILE A 33 -5.92 -14.13 -10.47
N GLU A 34 -5.82 -13.51 -11.65
CA GLU A 34 -5.90 -14.17 -12.96
C GLU A 34 -4.51 -14.23 -13.61
N GLU A 35 -4.41 -14.88 -14.77
CA GLU A 35 -3.20 -14.76 -15.59
C GLU A 35 -3.03 -13.30 -16.04
N LEU A 36 -1.81 -12.79 -15.94
CA LEU A 36 -1.48 -11.49 -16.55
C LEU A 36 -1.54 -11.69 -18.07
N ASN A 37 -2.16 -10.75 -18.79
CA ASN A 37 -2.24 -10.74 -20.26
C ASN A 37 -0.86 -10.42 -20.90
N LEU A 38 0.17 -11.15 -20.49
CA LEU A 38 1.56 -11.00 -20.93
C LEU A 38 1.99 -12.28 -21.65
N PRO A 39 2.80 -12.17 -22.72
CA PRO A 39 3.36 -13.33 -23.39
C PRO A 39 4.18 -14.21 -22.43
N LYS A 40 3.99 -15.53 -22.48
CA LYS A 40 4.73 -16.48 -21.62
C LYS A 40 6.26 -16.40 -21.83
N SER A 41 6.69 -16.07 -23.06
CA SER A 41 8.09 -15.81 -23.39
C SER A 41 8.63 -14.58 -22.65
N PHE A 42 7.87 -13.48 -22.65
CA PHE A 42 8.21 -12.25 -21.93
C PHE A 42 8.36 -12.51 -20.44
N ILE A 43 7.36 -13.15 -19.81
CA ILE A 43 7.38 -13.49 -18.38
C ILE A 43 8.66 -14.28 -18.03
N ARG A 44 9.00 -15.30 -18.84
CA ARG A 44 10.18 -16.14 -18.59
C ARG A 44 11.51 -15.36 -18.67
N VAL A 45 11.64 -14.45 -19.62
CA VAL A 45 12.85 -13.61 -19.77
C VAL A 45 12.91 -12.58 -18.65
N TYR A 46 11.80 -11.91 -18.40
CA TYR A 46 11.70 -10.87 -17.38
C TYR A 46 11.96 -11.43 -15.97
N ASP A 47 11.40 -12.59 -15.62
CA ASP A 47 11.65 -13.25 -14.32
C ASP A 47 13.15 -13.58 -14.10
N LYS A 48 13.89 -13.91 -15.18
CA LYS A 48 15.35 -14.10 -15.10
C LYS A 48 16.05 -12.77 -14.84
N ILE A 49 15.67 -11.70 -15.53
CA ILE A 49 16.22 -10.35 -15.33
C ILE A 49 15.97 -9.88 -13.88
N VAL A 50 14.76 -10.05 -13.38
CA VAL A 50 14.38 -9.72 -11.99
C VAL A 50 15.24 -10.49 -10.98
N ARG A 51 15.55 -11.76 -11.25
CA ARG A 51 16.43 -12.56 -10.39
C ARG A 51 17.87 -12.03 -10.38
N ILE A 52 18.40 -11.67 -11.54
CA ILE A 52 19.74 -11.05 -11.63
C ILE A 52 19.75 -9.72 -10.87
N PHE A 53 18.72 -8.90 -11.05
CA PHE A 53 18.56 -7.63 -10.34
C PHE A 53 18.45 -7.80 -8.81
N ASN A 54 17.82 -8.89 -8.33
CA ASN A 54 17.82 -9.23 -6.89
C ASN A 54 19.23 -9.46 -6.36
N VAL A 55 20.04 -10.25 -7.07
CA VAL A 55 21.42 -10.52 -6.68
C VAL A 55 22.24 -9.23 -6.67
N ALA A 56 22.09 -8.40 -7.73
CA ALA A 56 22.74 -7.09 -7.81
C ALA A 56 22.31 -6.17 -6.66
N THR A 57 21.05 -6.23 -6.22
CA THR A 57 20.55 -5.44 -5.08
C THR A 57 21.26 -5.84 -3.79
N TYR A 58 21.44 -7.14 -3.52
CA TYR A 58 22.18 -7.57 -2.33
C TYR A 58 23.66 -7.16 -2.38
N PHE A 59 24.27 -7.22 -3.57
CA PHE A 59 25.63 -6.72 -3.76
C PHE A 59 25.73 -5.21 -3.51
N PHE A 60 24.78 -4.43 -4.04
CA PHE A 60 24.68 -2.99 -3.81
C PHE A 60 24.56 -2.65 -2.32
N LEU A 61 23.66 -3.31 -1.59
CA LEU A 61 23.54 -3.13 -0.13
C LEU A 61 24.84 -3.51 0.61
N GLY A 62 25.51 -4.57 0.16
CA GLY A 62 26.80 -4.99 0.73
C GLY A 62 27.88 -3.93 0.52
N ILE A 63 27.93 -3.30 -0.66
CA ILE A 63 28.85 -2.20 -0.96
C ILE A 63 28.54 -0.96 -0.12
N GLU A 64 27.27 -0.63 0.12
CA GLU A 64 26.90 0.49 1.00
C GLU A 64 27.36 0.23 2.45
N ILE A 65 27.17 -0.98 2.96
CA ILE A 65 27.65 -1.36 4.30
C ILE A 65 29.18 -1.35 4.35
N ALA A 66 29.84 -1.86 3.32
CA ALA A 66 31.31 -1.88 3.23
C ALA A 66 31.90 -0.47 3.20
N ALA A 67 31.15 0.55 2.75
CA ALA A 67 31.60 1.93 2.73
C ALA A 67 31.91 2.48 4.13
N HIS A 68 31.32 1.96 5.20
CA HIS A 68 31.70 2.33 6.58
C HIS A 68 33.14 1.99 6.92
N PHE A 69 33.71 1.00 6.23
CA PHE A 69 35.06 0.52 6.49
C PHE A 69 36.08 1.06 5.49
N THR A 70 35.66 1.42 4.28
CA THR A 70 36.57 1.89 3.22
C THR A 70 36.62 3.41 3.09
N GLN A 71 35.54 4.13 3.45
CA GLN A 71 35.44 5.57 3.29
C GLN A 71 35.88 6.30 4.57
N HIS A 72 37.12 6.76 4.62
CA HIS A 72 37.68 7.43 5.80
C HIS A 72 37.50 8.96 5.78
N HIS A 73 37.47 9.58 4.59
CA HIS A 73 37.44 11.05 4.42
C HIS A 73 36.02 11.58 4.13
N LEU A 74 35.07 11.24 5.00
CA LEU A 74 33.69 11.72 4.87
C LEU A 74 33.42 12.97 5.70
N THR A 75 32.76 13.96 5.10
CA THR A 75 32.17 15.09 5.85
C THR A 75 31.09 14.59 6.82
N ASN A 76 30.76 15.37 7.85
CA ASN A 76 29.72 14.99 8.81
C ASN A 76 28.39 14.68 8.11
N LYS A 77 27.97 15.51 7.13
CA LYS A 77 26.77 15.28 6.31
C LYS A 77 26.83 13.91 5.61
N GLN A 78 27.93 13.63 4.92
CA GLN A 78 28.14 12.37 4.21
C GLN A 78 28.14 11.14 5.15
N LYS A 79 28.75 11.23 6.33
CA LYS A 79 28.70 10.14 7.33
C LYS A 79 27.27 9.80 7.73
N PHE A 80 26.44 10.82 7.91
CA PHE A 80 25.03 10.60 8.23
C PHE A 80 24.22 10.09 7.04
N ASP A 81 24.46 10.59 5.83
CA ASP A 81 23.81 10.08 4.61
C ASP A 81 24.15 8.60 4.41
N LEU A 82 25.42 8.22 4.61
CA LEU A 82 25.86 6.82 4.60
C LEU A 82 25.13 5.98 5.66
N LEU A 83 25.04 6.47 6.90
CA LEU A 83 24.32 5.79 7.98
C LEU A 83 22.83 5.62 7.64
N LEU A 84 22.20 6.66 7.09
CA LEU A 84 20.81 6.65 6.70
C LEU A 84 20.54 5.60 5.60
N TYR A 85 21.33 5.58 4.53
CA TYR A 85 21.18 4.60 3.45
C TYR A 85 21.44 3.17 3.94
N SER A 86 22.48 2.98 4.77
CA SER A 86 22.84 1.68 5.33
C SER A 86 21.74 1.06 6.21
N ILE A 87 20.90 1.88 6.86
CA ILE A 87 19.75 1.40 7.64
C ILE A 87 18.51 1.28 6.75
N SER A 88 18.24 2.29 5.93
CA SER A 88 17.00 2.41 5.19
C SER A 88 16.89 1.43 4.03
N HIS A 89 17.93 1.29 3.21
CA HIS A 89 17.88 0.46 2.02
C HIS A 89 17.66 -1.03 2.35
N PRO A 90 18.27 -1.62 3.39
CA PRO A 90 17.92 -2.97 3.82
C PRO A 90 16.45 -3.12 4.24
N ILE A 91 15.89 -2.15 4.98
CA ILE A 91 14.48 -2.16 5.38
C ILE A 91 13.57 -2.09 4.13
N LEU A 92 13.85 -1.16 3.21
CA LEU A 92 13.09 -0.98 1.97
C LEU A 92 13.15 -2.22 1.08
N ASN A 93 14.34 -2.82 0.92
CA ASN A 93 14.50 -4.08 0.19
C ASN A 93 13.69 -5.22 0.86
N GLY A 94 13.67 -5.23 2.19
CA GLY A 94 12.89 -6.17 3.00
C GLY A 94 11.40 -6.19 2.63
N TYR A 95 10.81 -5.06 2.24
CA TYR A 95 9.41 -5.00 1.84
C TYR A 95 9.10 -5.88 0.63
N GLY A 96 9.93 -5.81 -0.42
CA GLY A 96 9.78 -6.66 -1.60
C GLY A 96 9.90 -8.14 -1.27
N VAL A 97 10.83 -8.50 -0.38
CA VAL A 97 11.02 -9.88 0.11
C VAL A 97 9.80 -10.37 0.88
N ILE A 98 9.26 -9.57 1.81
CA ILE A 98 8.08 -9.90 2.60
C ILE A 98 6.88 -10.15 1.69
N VAL A 99 6.60 -9.24 0.76
CA VAL A 99 5.51 -9.40 -0.21
C VAL A 99 5.70 -10.65 -1.05
N SER A 100 6.93 -10.93 -1.47
CA SER A 100 7.25 -12.11 -2.27
C SER A 100 7.03 -13.43 -1.54
N ARG A 101 7.30 -13.48 -0.24
CA ARG A 101 7.01 -14.66 0.59
C ARG A 101 5.51 -14.86 0.82
N GLN A 102 4.72 -13.79 0.71
CA GLN A 102 3.29 -13.79 1.04
C GLN A 102 2.36 -13.70 -0.19
N VAL A 103 2.87 -13.93 -1.40
CA VAL A 103 2.09 -13.81 -2.67
C VAL A 103 0.75 -14.53 -2.61
N GLY A 104 0.72 -15.76 -2.08
CA GLY A 104 -0.52 -16.53 -1.95
C GLY A 104 -1.56 -15.84 -1.04
N ASN A 105 -1.12 -15.21 0.05
CA ASN A 105 -2.01 -14.48 0.96
C ASN A 105 -2.45 -13.15 0.36
N VAL A 106 -1.55 -12.44 -0.34
CA VAL A 106 -1.89 -11.22 -1.10
C VAL A 106 -2.98 -11.52 -2.14
N LYS A 107 -2.84 -12.60 -2.90
CA LYS A 107 -3.85 -13.07 -3.87
C LYS A 107 -5.21 -13.34 -3.22
N LYS A 108 -5.22 -13.98 -2.06
CA LYS A 108 -6.46 -14.25 -1.30
C LYS A 108 -7.14 -12.96 -0.85
N VAL A 109 -6.38 -12.00 -0.30
CA VAL A 109 -6.90 -10.70 0.12
C VAL A 109 -7.47 -9.92 -1.07
N LEU A 110 -6.76 -9.91 -2.20
CA LEU A 110 -7.24 -9.28 -3.43
C LEU A 110 -8.54 -9.91 -3.92
N LEU A 111 -8.63 -11.25 -3.96
CA LEU A 111 -9.83 -11.97 -4.37
C LEU A 111 -11.01 -11.66 -3.46
N ASP A 112 -10.81 -11.71 -2.15
CA ASP A 112 -11.88 -11.43 -1.18
C ASP A 112 -12.38 -9.99 -1.32
N LEU A 113 -11.47 -9.02 -1.40
CA LEU A 113 -11.81 -7.59 -1.37
C LEU A 113 -12.36 -7.06 -2.71
N ILE A 114 -11.81 -7.51 -3.84
CA ILE A 114 -12.14 -6.96 -5.17
C ILE A 114 -13.32 -7.72 -5.80
N VAL A 115 -13.48 -9.00 -5.46
CA VAL A 115 -14.50 -9.86 -6.08
C VAL A 115 -15.54 -10.28 -5.06
N ASN A 116 -15.17 -11.11 -4.07
CA ASN A 116 -16.16 -11.80 -3.23
C ASN A 116 -17.06 -10.85 -2.43
N LEU A 117 -16.49 -9.79 -1.86
CA LEU A 117 -17.24 -8.79 -1.09
C LEU A 117 -18.09 -7.87 -1.98
N LYS A 118 -17.62 -7.55 -3.18
CA LYS A 118 -18.29 -6.63 -4.12
C LYS A 118 -19.41 -7.27 -4.92
N VAL A 119 -19.40 -8.60 -5.10
CA VAL A 119 -20.47 -9.33 -5.81
C VAL A 119 -21.81 -9.24 -5.09
N LYS A 120 -21.80 -9.17 -3.75
CA LYS A 120 -23.04 -9.15 -2.95
C LYS A 120 -23.65 -7.76 -2.84
N TYR A 121 -22.82 -6.74 -2.64
CA TYR A 121 -23.25 -5.35 -2.63
C TYR A 121 -22.08 -4.46 -3.01
N ASN A 122 -22.31 -3.54 -3.95
CA ASN A 122 -21.32 -2.55 -4.38
C ASN A 122 -22.04 -1.31 -4.90
N ASP A 123 -22.11 -0.31 -4.03
CA ASP A 123 -22.61 1.01 -4.37
C ASP A 123 -21.68 1.67 -5.40
N PRO A 124 -22.20 2.07 -6.59
CA PRO A 124 -21.39 2.63 -7.67
C PRO A 124 -20.77 3.99 -7.29
N VAL A 125 -21.43 4.78 -6.46
CA VAL A 125 -20.93 6.10 -6.01
C VAL A 125 -19.71 5.90 -5.11
N ILE A 126 -19.79 4.93 -4.19
CA ILE A 126 -18.69 4.58 -3.29
C ILE A 126 -17.54 3.94 -4.07
N GLU A 127 -17.82 3.10 -5.06
CA GLU A 127 -16.79 2.51 -5.92
C GLU A 127 -16.02 3.58 -6.70
N GLU A 128 -16.72 4.56 -7.28
CA GLU A 128 -16.08 5.65 -8.03
C GLU A 128 -15.24 6.55 -7.13
N ALA A 129 -15.76 6.92 -5.95
CA ALA A 129 -15.01 7.67 -4.95
C ALA A 129 -13.75 6.92 -4.51
N MET A 130 -13.84 5.61 -4.29
CA MET A 130 -12.71 4.75 -3.93
C MET A 130 -11.63 4.79 -5.00
N ILE A 131 -12.00 4.66 -6.28
CA ILE A 131 -11.04 4.69 -7.39
C ILE A 131 -10.35 6.05 -7.46
N LYS A 132 -11.11 7.15 -7.38
CA LYS A 132 -10.58 8.51 -7.44
C LYS A 132 -9.59 8.76 -6.30
N ILE A 133 -9.95 8.43 -5.07
CA ILE A 133 -9.08 8.62 -3.90
C ILE A 133 -7.83 7.74 -4.00
N SER A 134 -8.00 6.48 -4.40
CA SER A 134 -6.86 5.55 -4.53
C SER A 134 -5.86 6.02 -5.59
N MET A 135 -6.34 6.52 -6.73
CA MET A 135 -5.49 7.09 -7.78
C MET A 135 -4.80 8.37 -7.30
N THR A 136 -5.54 9.30 -6.68
CA THR A 136 -4.96 10.55 -6.14
C THR A 136 -3.85 10.25 -5.16
N TYR A 137 -4.08 9.37 -4.17
CA TYR A 137 -3.04 9.01 -3.19
C TYR A 137 -1.84 8.32 -3.83
N SER A 138 -2.07 7.43 -4.80
CA SER A 138 -0.97 6.76 -5.50
C SER A 138 -0.11 7.74 -6.31
N VAL A 139 -0.75 8.65 -7.04
CA VAL A 139 -0.06 9.67 -7.84
C VAL A 139 0.67 10.64 -6.93
N SER A 140 0.03 11.18 -5.89
CA SER A 140 0.68 12.07 -4.92
C SER A 140 1.89 11.40 -4.25
N PHE A 141 1.78 10.13 -3.88
CA PHE A 141 2.89 9.37 -3.32
C PHE A 141 4.05 9.24 -4.30
N ILE A 142 3.79 8.77 -5.54
CA ILE A 142 4.82 8.61 -6.57
C ILE A 142 5.49 9.96 -6.88
N THR A 143 4.70 11.02 -7.08
CA THR A 143 5.23 12.37 -7.35
C THR A 143 6.13 12.84 -6.21
N ASN A 144 5.73 12.66 -4.96
CA ASN A 144 6.56 13.05 -3.82
C ASN A 144 7.86 12.25 -3.74
N CYS A 145 7.80 10.95 -4.00
CA CYS A 145 8.99 10.09 -4.08
C CYS A 145 9.94 10.53 -5.19
N VAL A 146 9.45 10.74 -6.41
CA VAL A 146 10.26 11.19 -7.55
C VAL A 146 10.86 12.57 -7.30
N LEU A 147 10.08 13.51 -6.76
CA LEU A 147 10.57 14.85 -6.42
C LEU A 147 11.67 14.79 -5.36
N SER A 148 11.55 13.91 -4.36
CA SER A 148 12.58 13.69 -3.34
C SER A 148 13.88 13.19 -3.98
N MET A 149 13.79 12.19 -4.86
CA MET A 149 14.95 11.64 -5.59
C MET A 149 15.64 12.70 -6.47
N LEU A 150 14.86 13.51 -7.16
CA LEU A 150 15.37 14.63 -7.97
C LEU A 150 16.05 15.68 -7.08
N THR A 151 15.51 15.95 -5.90
CA THR A 151 16.09 16.90 -4.95
C THR A 151 17.47 16.44 -4.48
N TYR A 152 17.64 15.17 -4.13
CA TYR A 152 18.96 14.61 -3.78
C TYR A 152 19.95 14.72 -4.95
N THR A 153 19.49 14.45 -6.17
CA THR A 153 20.31 14.55 -7.38
C THR A 153 20.74 16.00 -7.63
N PHE A 154 19.81 16.94 -7.49
CA PHE A 154 20.07 18.37 -7.66
C PHE A 154 21.02 18.91 -6.60
N ASP A 155 20.87 18.50 -5.33
CA ASP A 155 21.77 18.88 -4.24
C ASP A 155 23.21 18.40 -4.52
N ALA A 156 23.37 17.14 -4.98
CA ALA A 156 24.68 16.61 -5.37
C ALA A 156 25.29 17.39 -6.55
N LEU A 157 24.52 17.71 -7.59
CA LEU A 157 24.99 18.53 -8.72
C LEU A 157 25.38 19.96 -8.28
N LEU A 158 24.61 20.55 -7.37
CA LEU A 158 24.89 21.87 -6.83
C LEU A 158 26.18 21.87 -6.00
N MET A 159 26.46 20.79 -5.25
CA MET A 159 27.73 20.64 -4.55
C MET A 159 28.92 20.54 -5.51
N VAL A 160 28.79 19.80 -6.61
CA VAL A 160 29.81 19.75 -7.67
C VAL A 160 30.07 21.14 -8.23
N TYR A 161 29.01 21.87 -8.59
CA TYR A 161 29.13 23.21 -9.18
C TYR A 161 29.73 24.24 -8.22
N LYS A 162 29.28 24.28 -6.96
CA LYS A 162 29.69 25.32 -5.99
C LYS A 162 31.02 25.03 -5.30
N LYS A 163 31.34 23.76 -5.05
CA LYS A 163 32.49 23.36 -4.22
C LYS A 163 33.55 22.59 -5.01
N GLY A 164 33.31 22.28 -6.28
CA GLY A 164 34.23 21.49 -7.11
C GLY A 164 34.44 20.06 -6.61
N VAL A 165 33.51 19.53 -5.80
CA VAL A 165 33.58 18.16 -5.27
C VAL A 165 33.02 17.16 -6.29
N THR A 166 33.32 15.87 -6.11
CA THR A 166 32.80 14.80 -6.96
C THR A 166 31.29 14.57 -6.74
N PHE A 167 30.61 14.08 -7.78
CA PHE A 167 29.16 13.83 -7.76
C PHE A 167 28.83 12.59 -6.92
N ASN A 168 28.40 12.77 -5.67
CA ASN A 168 28.02 11.65 -4.79
C ASN A 168 26.61 11.84 -4.24
N VAL A 169 25.66 11.09 -4.79
CA VAL A 169 24.31 10.95 -4.21
C VAL A 169 24.28 9.81 -3.18
N ILE A 170 25.07 8.77 -3.41
CA ILE A 170 25.14 7.55 -2.60
C ILE A 170 26.60 7.25 -2.34
N ILE A 171 26.90 6.91 -1.09
CA ILE A 171 28.25 6.60 -0.65
C ILE A 171 28.40 5.08 -0.67
N THR A 172 29.32 4.62 -1.49
CA THR A 172 29.58 3.20 -1.77
C THR A 172 31.03 2.89 -1.42
N ALA A 173 31.36 1.60 -1.20
CA ALA A 173 32.71 1.21 -0.84
C ALA A 173 33.75 1.55 -1.93
N TRP A 174 33.31 1.56 -3.18
CA TRP A 174 34.02 2.08 -4.34
C TRP A 174 32.98 2.71 -5.27
N PRO A 175 33.25 3.85 -5.91
CA PRO A 175 34.51 4.61 -5.86
C PRO A 175 34.64 5.50 -4.61
N ASP A 176 35.89 5.80 -4.24
CA ASP A 176 36.17 6.68 -3.10
C ASP A 176 35.63 8.09 -3.34
N VAL A 177 35.13 8.76 -2.32
CA VAL A 177 34.53 10.09 -2.45
C VAL A 177 35.52 11.11 -3.03
N GLU A 178 36.82 11.01 -2.77
CA GLU A 178 37.82 11.96 -3.28
C GLU A 178 38.37 11.59 -4.66
N ASP A 179 38.05 10.39 -5.17
CA ASP A 179 38.60 9.89 -6.43
C ASP A 179 38.04 10.66 -7.64
N THR A 180 38.88 11.46 -8.29
CA THR A 180 38.49 12.29 -9.45
C THR A 180 38.69 11.58 -10.80
N THR A 181 39.08 10.31 -10.80
CA THR A 181 39.29 9.56 -12.05
C THR A 181 38.00 9.41 -12.86
N THR A 182 38.17 9.15 -14.16
CA THR A 182 37.04 8.99 -15.10
C THR A 182 36.26 7.71 -14.77
N GLU A 183 36.97 6.65 -14.39
CA GLU A 183 36.42 5.37 -13.96
C GLU A 183 35.54 5.52 -12.72
N ALA A 184 36.00 6.27 -11.72
CA ALA A 184 35.21 6.59 -10.53
C ALA A 184 33.94 7.38 -10.89
N SER A 185 34.05 8.34 -11.81
CA SER A 185 32.88 9.12 -12.25
C SER A 185 31.83 8.25 -12.95
N ILE A 186 32.26 7.32 -13.81
CA ILE A 186 31.37 6.34 -14.46
C ILE A 186 30.71 5.44 -13.40
N GLY A 187 31.48 4.96 -12.42
CA GLY A 187 30.97 4.15 -11.31
C GLY A 187 29.85 4.83 -10.54
N ARG A 188 30.04 6.11 -10.16
CA ARG A 188 29.02 6.92 -9.43
C ARG A 188 27.73 7.07 -10.21
N ILE A 189 27.81 7.35 -11.52
CA ILE A 189 26.64 7.42 -12.39
C ILE A 189 25.93 6.07 -12.46
N GLY A 190 26.69 4.97 -12.59
CA GLY A 190 26.16 3.61 -12.58
C GLY A 190 25.39 3.28 -11.29
N PHE A 191 25.98 3.55 -10.13
CA PHE A 191 25.31 3.33 -8.84
C PHE A 191 24.09 4.24 -8.65
N HIS A 192 24.14 5.47 -9.14
CA HIS A 192 22.99 6.36 -9.10
C HIS A 192 21.82 5.83 -9.94
N ILE A 193 22.07 5.38 -11.18
CA ILE A 193 21.04 4.76 -12.03
C ILE A 193 20.50 3.48 -11.37
N PHE A 194 21.39 2.67 -10.79
CA PHE A 194 20.99 1.44 -10.09
C PHE A 194 20.08 1.73 -8.90
N TRP A 195 20.36 2.78 -8.13
CA TRP A 195 19.53 3.21 -7.02
C TRP A 195 18.12 3.64 -7.45
N TRP A 196 18.00 4.38 -8.57
CA TRP A 196 16.70 4.69 -9.15
C TRP A 196 15.90 3.42 -9.45
N LEU A 197 16.53 2.41 -10.03
CA LEU A 197 15.90 1.11 -10.28
C LEU A 197 15.53 0.40 -8.98
N PHE A 198 16.41 0.43 -7.99
CA PHE A 198 16.22 -0.18 -6.68
C PHE A 198 14.98 0.37 -5.97
N VAL A 199 14.79 1.70 -5.94
CA VAL A 199 13.67 2.33 -5.22
C VAL A 199 12.30 2.11 -5.89
N THR A 200 12.24 1.72 -7.18
CA THR A 200 10.96 1.44 -7.85
C THR A 200 10.17 0.30 -7.19
N ARG A 201 10.87 -0.68 -6.59
CA ARG A 201 10.28 -1.82 -5.91
C ARG A 201 9.52 -1.46 -4.63
N PRO A 202 10.14 -0.80 -3.64
CA PRO A 202 9.42 -0.36 -2.46
C PRO A 202 8.29 0.61 -2.85
N PHE A 203 8.42 1.44 -3.89
CA PHE A 203 7.32 2.28 -4.37
C PHE A 203 6.13 1.44 -4.83
N ALA A 204 6.36 0.38 -5.61
CA ALA A 204 5.29 -0.53 -6.02
C ALA A 204 4.60 -1.23 -4.83
N VAL A 205 5.37 -1.62 -3.80
CA VAL A 205 4.80 -2.17 -2.56
C VAL A 205 3.91 -1.14 -1.87
N TYR A 206 4.36 0.11 -1.76
CA TYR A 206 3.56 1.18 -1.14
C TYR A 206 2.28 1.48 -1.89
N VAL A 207 2.34 1.57 -3.22
CA VAL A 207 1.15 1.75 -4.05
C VAL A 207 0.17 0.61 -3.79
N LEU A 208 0.62 -0.63 -3.72
CA LEU A 208 -0.24 -1.77 -3.40
C LEU A 208 -0.89 -1.66 -2.01
N VAL A 209 -0.12 -1.28 -0.98
CA VAL A 209 -0.61 -1.07 0.39
C VAL A 209 -1.66 0.05 0.43
N ILE A 210 -1.37 1.19 -0.19
CA ILE A 210 -2.26 2.37 -0.25
C ILE A 210 -3.59 1.98 -0.90
N ASN A 211 -3.55 1.32 -2.05
CA ASN A 211 -4.77 0.94 -2.77
C ASN A 211 -5.59 -0.10 -2.00
N LEU A 212 -4.95 -1.14 -1.43
CA LEU A 212 -5.66 -2.17 -0.67
C LEU A 212 -6.31 -1.62 0.60
N THR A 213 -5.60 -0.77 1.33
CA THR A 213 -6.13 -0.15 2.56
C THR A 213 -7.24 0.86 2.24
N THR A 214 -7.11 1.61 1.14
CA THR A 214 -8.17 2.51 0.65
C THR A 214 -9.41 1.74 0.24
N CYS A 215 -9.25 0.64 -0.50
CA CYS A 215 -10.34 -0.23 -0.90
C CYS A 215 -11.02 -0.88 0.33
N LEU A 216 -10.25 -1.27 1.34
CA LEU A 216 -10.78 -1.81 2.58
C LEU A 216 -11.60 -0.77 3.35
N SER A 217 -11.10 0.46 3.48
CA SER A 217 -11.84 1.56 4.13
C SER A 217 -13.17 1.85 3.43
N HIS A 218 -13.17 1.90 2.10
CA HIS A 218 -14.41 2.09 1.33
C HIS A 218 -15.34 0.88 1.38
N GLN A 219 -14.83 -0.33 1.65
CA GLN A 219 -15.69 -1.49 1.89
C GLN A 219 -16.54 -1.32 3.16
N TYR A 220 -16.03 -0.63 4.19
CA TYR A 220 -16.85 -0.25 5.35
C TYR A 220 -17.89 0.80 5.02
N MET A 221 -17.59 1.76 4.12
CA MET A 221 -18.59 2.70 3.63
C MET A 221 -19.68 1.99 2.82
N ASN A 222 -19.29 1.03 1.99
CA ASN A 222 -20.20 0.21 1.20
C ASN A 222 -21.13 -0.62 2.12
N LEU A 223 -20.59 -1.17 3.22
CA LEU A 223 -21.39 -1.80 4.27
C LEU A 223 -22.36 -0.82 4.95
N GLN A 224 -21.91 0.40 5.26
CA GLN A 224 -22.80 1.42 5.84
C GLN A 224 -23.96 1.74 4.90
N SER A 225 -23.68 1.96 3.61
CA SER A 225 -24.68 2.17 2.56
C SER A 225 -25.67 1.00 2.51
N TYR A 226 -25.18 -0.25 2.53
CA TYR A 226 -26.03 -1.44 2.58
C TYR A 226 -27.02 -1.40 3.76
N PHE A 227 -26.55 -1.13 4.98
CA PHE A 227 -27.41 -1.10 6.16
C PHE A 227 -28.43 0.04 6.13
N PHE A 228 -28.08 1.22 5.59
CA PHE A 228 -29.04 2.31 5.42
C PHE A 228 -30.14 1.97 4.41
N HIS A 229 -29.79 1.27 3.32
CA HIS A 229 -30.76 0.87 2.29
C HIS A 229 -31.75 -0.22 2.78
N LEU A 230 -31.48 -0.90 3.90
CA LEU A 230 -32.43 -1.87 4.45
C LEU A 230 -33.75 -1.22 4.89
N GLU A 231 -33.75 0.07 5.22
CA GLU A 231 -34.96 0.80 5.58
C GLU A 231 -35.95 0.89 4.40
N ASP A 232 -35.45 0.92 3.16
CA ASP A 232 -36.27 1.05 1.96
C ASP A 232 -37.21 -0.15 1.74
N ILE A 233 -36.89 -1.31 2.32
CA ILE A 233 -37.77 -2.50 2.31
C ILE A 233 -39.14 -2.16 2.92
N PHE A 234 -39.19 -1.28 3.92
CA PHE A 234 -40.44 -0.90 4.57
C PHE A 234 -41.30 0.05 3.72
N LYS A 235 -40.72 0.69 2.70
CA LYS A 235 -41.42 1.54 1.73
C LYS A 235 -42.06 0.75 0.58
N GLU A 236 -41.71 -0.52 0.41
CA GLU A 236 -42.26 -1.37 -0.65
C GLU A 236 -43.76 -1.67 -0.44
N ASN A 237 -44.50 -1.94 -1.52
CA ASN A 237 -45.90 -2.37 -1.47
C ASN A 237 -46.01 -3.87 -1.19
N LEU A 238 -45.57 -4.28 0.01
CA LEU A 238 -45.64 -5.66 0.51
C LEU A 238 -46.44 -5.72 1.81
N SER A 239 -46.91 -6.92 2.19
CA SER A 239 -47.51 -7.10 3.51
C SER A 239 -46.46 -6.94 4.62
N GLN A 240 -46.89 -6.56 5.83
CA GLN A 240 -45.97 -6.33 6.95
C GLN A 240 -45.13 -7.58 7.28
N ASN A 241 -45.72 -8.77 7.22
CA ASN A 241 -45.01 -10.02 7.50
C ASN A 241 -43.94 -10.31 6.43
N GLU A 242 -44.22 -10.03 5.16
CA GLU A 242 -43.25 -10.20 4.07
C GLU A 242 -42.11 -9.18 4.17
N LYS A 243 -42.41 -7.93 4.54
CA LYS A 243 -41.39 -6.89 4.80
C LYS A 243 -40.44 -7.31 5.90
N GLU A 244 -40.98 -7.80 7.02
CA GLU A 244 -40.18 -8.23 8.17
C GLU A 244 -39.32 -9.46 7.85
N ALA A 245 -39.88 -10.45 7.14
CA ALA A 245 -39.13 -11.63 6.70
C ALA A 245 -38.00 -11.26 5.71
N LYS A 246 -38.29 -10.37 4.76
CA LYS A 246 -37.30 -9.86 3.80
C LYS A 246 -36.19 -9.07 4.51
N TYR A 247 -36.57 -8.19 5.43
CA TYR A 247 -35.63 -7.44 6.26
C TYR A 247 -34.72 -8.36 7.07
N GLU A 248 -35.28 -9.38 7.74
CA GLU A 248 -34.48 -10.33 8.52
C GLU A 248 -33.48 -11.10 7.65
N ALA A 249 -33.91 -11.53 6.45
CA ALA A 249 -33.05 -12.23 5.50
C ALA A 249 -31.89 -11.34 5.00
N GLU A 250 -32.19 -10.12 4.58
CA GLU A 250 -31.19 -9.15 4.12
C GLU A 250 -30.27 -8.72 5.27
N TYR A 251 -30.79 -8.51 6.48
CA TYR A 251 -29.95 -8.19 7.64
C TYR A 251 -28.93 -9.30 7.92
N LYS A 252 -29.32 -10.57 7.83
CA LYS A 252 -28.39 -11.72 7.97
C LYS A 252 -27.30 -11.70 6.89
N ILE A 253 -27.63 -11.30 5.66
CA ILE A 253 -26.63 -11.10 4.59
C ILE A 253 -25.66 -9.98 4.98
N GLY A 254 -26.15 -8.86 5.50
CA GLY A 254 -25.35 -7.76 6.04
C GLY A 254 -24.39 -8.19 7.14
N VAL A 255 -24.86 -8.99 8.12
CA VAL A 255 -24.02 -9.55 9.20
C VAL A 255 -22.91 -10.43 8.62
N MET A 256 -23.24 -11.29 7.66
CA MET A 256 -22.24 -12.13 6.98
C MET A 256 -21.23 -11.28 6.19
N LEU A 257 -21.66 -10.20 5.55
CA LEU A 257 -20.78 -9.25 4.85
C LEU A 257 -19.84 -8.53 5.82
N HIS A 258 -20.35 -8.11 6.99
CA HIS A 258 -19.55 -7.53 8.05
C HIS A 258 -18.48 -8.51 8.56
N ALA A 259 -18.87 -9.75 8.87
CA ALA A 259 -17.96 -10.80 9.33
C ALA A 259 -16.86 -11.11 8.29
N ASN A 260 -17.22 -11.21 7.01
CA ASN A 260 -16.27 -11.41 5.92
C ASN A 260 -15.33 -10.21 5.75
N THR A 261 -15.84 -8.99 5.92
CA THR A 261 -15.03 -7.76 5.88
C THR A 261 -14.03 -7.74 7.05
N LEU A 262 -14.45 -8.06 8.28
CA LEU A 262 -13.54 -8.19 9.43
C LEU A 262 -12.45 -9.26 9.21
N ARG A 263 -12.83 -10.42 8.66
CA ARG A 263 -11.86 -11.47 8.30
C ARG A 263 -10.88 -10.99 7.23
N CYS A 264 -11.36 -10.25 6.23
CA CYS A 264 -10.51 -9.64 5.20
C CYS A 264 -9.58 -8.58 5.80
N THR A 265 -10.07 -7.72 6.70
CA THR A 265 -9.27 -6.74 7.45
C THR A 265 -8.14 -7.41 8.21
N ARG A 266 -8.43 -8.47 8.97
CA ARG A 266 -7.41 -9.23 9.70
C ARG A 266 -6.36 -9.83 8.77
N ARG A 267 -6.78 -10.42 7.65
CA ARG A 267 -5.86 -10.96 6.63
C ARG A 267 -4.99 -9.86 6.01
N CYS A 268 -5.58 -8.72 5.67
CA CYS A 268 -4.88 -7.56 5.15
C CYS A 268 -3.79 -7.10 6.14
N HIS A 269 -4.13 -6.94 7.42
CA HIS A 269 -3.16 -6.59 8.46
C HIS A 269 -2.04 -7.62 8.59
N MET A 270 -2.34 -8.93 8.58
CA MET A 270 -1.30 -9.98 8.65
C MET A 270 -0.33 -9.91 7.45
N VAL A 271 -0.85 -9.63 6.25
CA VAL A 271 -0.04 -9.51 5.03
C VAL A 271 0.90 -8.30 5.10
N TRP A 272 0.38 -7.17 5.55
CA TRP A 272 1.13 -5.91 5.58
C TRP A 272 1.89 -5.66 6.88
N ASN A 273 1.75 -6.51 7.90
CA ASN A 273 2.34 -6.28 9.22
C ASN A 273 3.84 -6.03 9.15
N GLY A 274 4.56 -6.85 8.38
CA GLY A 274 6.01 -6.70 8.22
C GLY A 274 6.40 -5.38 7.55
N VAL A 275 5.67 -4.97 6.51
CA VAL A 275 5.91 -3.70 5.80
C VAL A 275 5.58 -2.51 6.71
N MET A 276 4.45 -2.56 7.41
CA MET A 276 4.02 -1.48 8.30
C MET A 276 4.93 -1.34 9.53
N SER A 277 5.39 -2.44 10.11
CA SER A 277 6.35 -2.40 11.23
C SER A 277 7.73 -1.92 10.78
N GLY A 278 8.22 -2.41 9.64
CA GLY A 278 9.45 -1.90 9.05
C GLY A 278 9.37 -0.40 8.76
N GLN A 279 8.21 0.08 8.34
CA GLN A 279 8.00 1.51 8.08
C GLN A 279 7.98 2.36 9.35
N ILE A 280 7.44 1.85 10.45
CA ILE A 280 7.52 2.51 11.76
C ILE A 280 8.99 2.63 12.19
N ILE A 281 9.76 1.54 12.07
CA ILE A 281 11.19 1.53 12.41
C ILE A 281 11.96 2.50 11.53
N PHE A 282 11.70 2.52 10.22
CA PHE A 282 12.32 3.45 9.29
C PHE A 282 12.01 4.91 9.64
N ASN A 283 10.74 5.24 9.91
CA ASN A 283 10.35 6.59 10.32
C ASN A 283 11.01 7.02 11.63
N ILE A 284 11.08 6.14 12.64
CA ILE A 284 11.76 6.45 13.91
C ILE A 284 13.25 6.68 13.67
N SER A 285 13.90 5.83 12.87
CA SER A 285 15.32 5.95 12.53
C SER A 285 15.60 7.27 11.81
N LEU A 286 14.76 7.65 10.85
CA LEU A 286 14.82 8.93 10.17
C LEU A 286 14.70 10.11 11.14
N ILE A 287 13.71 10.09 12.03
CA ILE A 287 13.49 11.17 13.00
C ILE A 287 14.72 11.32 13.90
N VAL A 288 15.26 10.22 14.42
CA VAL A 288 16.46 10.23 15.28
C VAL A 288 17.65 10.83 14.53
N ILE A 289 17.88 10.42 13.28
CA ILE A 289 18.98 10.94 12.45
C ILE A 289 18.79 12.44 12.17
N ILE A 290 17.58 12.87 11.80
CA ILE A 290 17.28 14.28 11.51
C ILE A 290 17.45 15.14 12.76
N MET A 291 16.97 14.68 13.92
CA MET A 291 17.14 15.37 15.20
C MET A 291 18.62 15.51 15.58
N ALA A 292 19.42 14.47 15.35
CA ALA A 292 20.85 14.48 15.62
C ALA A 292 21.63 15.49 14.74
N GLN A 293 21.13 15.81 13.54
CA GLN A 293 21.79 16.74 12.63
C GLN A 293 21.43 18.22 12.86
N MET A 294 20.42 18.54 13.68
CA MET A 294 19.82 19.88 13.79
C MET A 294 19.58 20.55 12.40
N MET A 295 19.32 19.76 11.36
CA MET A 295 19.20 20.27 9.99
C MET A 295 17.82 20.90 9.79
N PRO A 296 17.75 22.18 9.40
CA PRO A 296 16.49 22.82 9.10
C PRO A 296 16.15 22.56 7.62
N PHE A 297 15.02 21.89 7.37
CA PHE A 297 14.22 21.90 6.14
C PHE A 297 14.51 20.97 4.93
N LEU A 298 15.72 20.49 4.62
CA LEU A 298 15.91 19.74 3.35
C LEU A 298 15.57 18.23 3.37
N SER A 299 15.64 17.57 4.53
CA SER A 299 15.28 16.14 4.70
C SER A 299 13.79 15.91 4.98
N ALA A 300 12.99 16.99 5.04
CA ALA A 300 11.57 16.98 5.34
C ALA A 300 10.69 16.16 4.35
N PRO A 301 10.91 16.18 3.02
CA PRO A 301 9.99 15.55 2.06
C PRO A 301 9.91 14.01 2.19
N VAL A 302 11.03 13.37 2.53
CA VAL A 302 11.13 11.90 2.68
C VAL A 302 10.43 11.43 3.96
N SER A 303 10.63 12.15 5.06
CA SER A 303 9.95 11.91 6.34
C SER A 303 8.44 12.16 6.24
N SER A 304 8.02 13.20 5.51
CA SER A 304 6.60 13.48 5.25
C SER A 304 5.93 12.35 4.45
N CYS A 305 6.62 11.76 3.47
CA CYS A 305 6.07 10.67 2.65
C CYS A 305 5.73 9.43 3.48
N GLY A 306 6.66 9.01 4.35
CA GLY A 306 6.54 7.82 5.18
C GLY A 306 5.54 7.97 6.35
N MET A 307 5.35 9.19 6.85
CA MET A 307 4.38 9.50 7.90
C MET A 307 2.95 9.58 7.37
N LEU A 308 2.74 10.06 6.14
CA LEU A 308 1.42 10.13 5.51
C LEU A 308 0.82 8.73 5.26
N VAL A 309 1.65 7.78 4.81
CA VAL A 309 1.22 6.40 4.51
C VAL A 309 0.86 5.58 5.75
N THR A 310 1.46 5.88 6.90
CA THR A 310 1.22 5.09 8.13
C THR A 310 0.13 5.69 9.03
N SER A 311 0.06 7.02 9.14
CA SER A 311 -0.85 7.71 10.06
C SER A 311 -2.26 7.91 9.49
N GLN A 312 -2.39 8.35 8.23
CA GLN A 312 -3.70 8.68 7.65
C GLN A 312 -4.53 7.43 7.33
N PHE A 313 -3.89 6.34 6.94
CA PHE A 313 -4.61 5.12 6.53
C PHE A 313 -5.19 4.35 7.71
N ARG A 314 -4.51 4.34 8.86
CA ARG A 314 -5.03 3.70 10.09
C ARG A 314 -6.15 4.51 10.74
N SER A 315 -6.16 5.82 10.60
CA SER A 315 -7.22 6.68 11.17
C SER A 315 -8.50 6.62 10.32
N VAL A 316 -8.38 6.68 8.99
CA VAL A 316 -9.53 6.63 8.06
C VAL A 316 -10.27 5.30 8.14
N HIS A 317 -9.54 4.17 8.19
CA HIS A 317 -10.15 2.85 8.36
C HIS A 317 -10.96 2.76 9.66
N ARG A 318 -10.38 3.19 10.79
CA ARG A 318 -11.05 3.18 12.10
C ARG A 318 -12.27 4.10 12.14
N PHE A 319 -12.19 5.25 11.48
CA PHE A 319 -13.30 6.20 11.38
C PHE A 319 -14.51 5.61 10.65
N TYR A 320 -14.30 4.93 9.51
CA TYR A 320 -15.42 4.29 8.81
C TYR A 320 -15.90 3.02 9.51
N ALA A 321 -15.02 2.26 10.16
CA ALA A 321 -15.44 1.12 10.96
C ALA A 321 -16.34 1.54 12.12
N SER A 322 -16.01 2.60 12.87
CA SER A 322 -16.80 3.05 14.02
C SER A 322 -18.20 3.56 13.65
N ARG A 323 -18.38 4.08 12.42
CA ARG A 323 -19.68 4.54 11.91
C ARG A 323 -20.59 3.40 11.46
N LEU A 324 -20.06 2.18 11.30
CA LEU A 324 -20.85 1.02 10.89
C LEU A 324 -21.92 0.67 11.94
N ALA A 325 -21.57 0.76 13.22
CA ALA A 325 -22.52 0.57 14.33
C ALA A 325 -23.73 1.52 14.22
N THR A 326 -23.49 2.79 13.86
CA THR A 326 -24.56 3.77 13.63
C THR A 326 -25.43 3.40 12.42
N ALA A 327 -24.83 2.96 11.32
CA ALA A 327 -25.59 2.52 10.14
C ALA A 327 -26.46 1.29 10.44
N MET A 328 -25.94 0.32 11.22
CA MET A 328 -26.71 -0.83 11.69
C MET A 328 -27.87 -0.41 12.59
N TYR A 329 -27.66 0.57 13.48
CA TYR A 329 -28.72 1.11 14.34
C TYR A 329 -29.81 1.84 13.55
N CYS A 330 -29.43 2.56 12.50
CA CYS A 330 -30.33 3.31 11.63
C CYS A 330 -30.85 2.49 10.44
N SER A 331 -30.77 1.16 10.50
CA SER A 331 -31.19 0.30 9.38
C SER A 331 -32.71 0.12 9.22
N GLY A 332 -33.53 0.76 10.08
CA GLY A 332 -34.99 0.67 10.01
C GLY A 332 -35.61 -0.49 10.80
N TRP A 333 -34.86 -1.16 11.68
CA TRP A 333 -35.36 -2.26 12.52
C TRP A 333 -36.55 -1.86 13.42
N GLN A 334 -36.71 -0.57 13.72
CA GLN A 334 -37.82 -0.03 14.51
C GLN A 334 -39.18 -0.22 13.83
N ASN A 335 -39.21 -0.45 12.51
CA ASN A 335 -40.43 -0.68 11.75
C ASN A 335 -40.99 -2.11 11.90
N CYS A 336 -40.23 -3.03 12.52
CA CYS A 336 -40.66 -4.41 12.80
C CYS A 336 -41.60 -4.47 14.01
N ARG A 337 -42.66 -5.29 13.93
CA ARG A 337 -43.72 -5.40 14.94
C ARG A 337 -43.77 -6.81 15.56
N GLY A 338 -44.45 -6.92 16.70
CA GLY A 338 -44.75 -8.19 17.36
C GLY A 338 -43.51 -9.04 17.72
N LYS A 339 -43.58 -10.35 17.45
CA LYS A 339 -42.50 -11.30 17.79
C LYS A 339 -41.22 -11.09 16.98
N SER A 340 -41.33 -10.62 15.74
CA SER A 340 -40.20 -10.35 14.85
C SER A 340 -39.30 -9.24 15.40
N SER A 341 -39.92 -8.19 15.98
CA SER A 341 -39.23 -7.06 16.60
C SER A 341 -38.22 -7.48 17.68
N VAL A 342 -38.57 -8.45 18.54
CA VAL A 342 -37.68 -8.92 19.62
C VAL A 342 -36.46 -9.65 19.06
N SER A 343 -36.68 -10.55 18.10
CA SER A 343 -35.60 -11.33 17.45
C SER A 343 -34.62 -10.41 16.72
N ILE A 344 -35.16 -9.50 15.89
CA ILE A 344 -34.38 -8.56 15.10
C ILE A 344 -33.62 -7.60 16.01
N ARG A 345 -34.25 -7.06 17.05
CA ARG A 345 -33.57 -6.18 18.01
C ARG A 345 -32.38 -6.87 18.67
N ASN A 346 -32.53 -8.13 19.12
CA ASN A 346 -31.42 -8.88 19.69
C ASN A 346 -30.28 -9.07 18.69
N MET A 347 -30.62 -9.40 17.44
CA MET A 347 -29.63 -9.54 16.36
C MET A 347 -28.90 -8.22 16.08
N VAL A 348 -29.62 -7.10 15.99
CA VAL A 348 -29.07 -5.77 15.75
C VAL A 348 -28.14 -5.36 16.89
N MET A 349 -28.59 -5.49 18.14
CA MET A 349 -27.77 -5.11 19.31
C MET A 349 -26.48 -5.93 19.41
N ASN A 350 -26.55 -7.25 19.17
CA ASN A 350 -25.36 -8.09 19.14
C ASN A 350 -24.40 -7.70 18.01
N THR A 351 -24.93 -7.37 16.83
CA THR A 351 -24.10 -6.97 15.69
C THR A 351 -23.44 -5.61 15.92
N ILE A 352 -24.16 -4.66 16.52
CA ILE A 352 -23.62 -3.35 16.93
C ILE A 352 -22.50 -3.52 17.94
N ALA A 353 -22.68 -4.38 18.95
CA ALA A 353 -21.66 -4.63 19.98
C ALA A 353 -20.35 -5.21 19.39
N VAL A 354 -20.44 -5.94 18.27
CA VAL A 354 -19.26 -6.45 17.53
C VAL A 354 -18.66 -5.41 16.58
N ALA A 355 -19.45 -4.43 16.15
CA ALA A 355 -19.01 -3.37 15.24
C ALA A 355 -18.35 -2.17 15.95
N GLN A 356 -18.63 -1.99 17.24
CA GLN A 356 -17.94 -1.05 18.14
C GLN A 356 -16.56 -1.59 18.52
#